data_AF-K9ABE5-F1
#
_entry.id   AF-K9ABE5-F1
#
_cell.length_a   1.000
_cell.length_b   1.000
_cell.length_c   1.000
_cell.angle_alpha   90.00
_cell.angle_beta   90.00
_cell.angle_gamma   90.00
#
_symmetry.space_group_name_H-M   'P 1'
#
loop_
_entity.id
_entity.type
_entity.pdbx_description
1 polymer ?
#
loop_
_entity_poly.entity_id
_entity_poly.type
_entity_poly.pdbx_seq_one_letter_code
_entity_poly.pdbx_strand_id
1 'polypeptide(L)'
;MELTLGLVAIASAILIAFGALGTAIGFGLLGGRFLEAVARQPELAPQLQTRMFLIAGLLDAVPMIGVGIGLFFIFANPFVG
;
A
#
# COMPACT_ATOMS: atom_id res chain seq x y z
N MET A 1 31.29 1.55 1.22
CA MET A 1 30.24 2.47 1.71
C MET A 1 29.32 2.91 0.58
N GLU A 2 29.84 3.60 -0.45
CA GLU A 2 29.05 4.10 -1.60
C GLU A 2 28.23 3.02 -2.32
N LEU A 3 28.84 1.87 -2.64
CA LEU A 3 28.13 0.77 -3.32
C LEU A 3 26.98 0.21 -2.46
N THR A 4 27.20 0.03 -1.16
CA THR A 4 26.19 -0.46 -0.21
C THR A 4 25.02 0.52 -0.12
N LEU A 5 25.30 1.81 -0.01
CA LEU A 5 24.28 2.86 0.01
C LEU A 5 23.47 2.88 -1.29
N GLY A 6 24.14 2.79 -2.45
CA GLY A 6 23.47 2.71 -3.75
C GLY A 6 22.54 1.51 -3.88
N LEU A 7 22.98 0.33 -3.44
CA LEU A 7 22.15 -0.89 -3.45
C LEU A 7 20.97 -0.80 -2.49
N VAL A 8 21.16 -0.23 -1.30
CA VAL A 8 20.08 -0.03 -0.32
C VAL A 8 19.04 0.97 -0.83
N ALA A 9 19.46 2.04 -1.52
CA ALA A 9 18.55 2.98 -2.15
C ALA A 9 17.69 2.31 -3.23
N ILE A 10 18.29 1.48 -4.09
CA ILE A 10 17.57 0.72 -5.12
C ILE A 10 16.60 -0.28 -4.48
N ALA A 11 17.05 -1.05 -3.48
CA ALA A 11 16.20 -2.00 -2.78
C ALA A 11 14.99 -1.32 -2.12
N SER A 12 15.21 -0.16 -1.49
CA SER A 12 14.15 0.63 -0.84
C SER A 12 13.17 1.19 -1.88
N ALA A 13 13.67 1.67 -3.03
CA ALA A 13 12.85 2.16 -4.12
C ALA A 13 11.94 1.07 -4.70
N ILE A 14 12.49 -0.13 -4.94
CA ILE A 14 11.72 -1.29 -5.42
C ILE A 14 10.64 -1.66 -4.40
N LEU A 15 11.01 -1.77 -3.13
CA LEU A 15 10.10 -2.17 -2.06
C LEU A 15 8.91 -1.20 -1.92
N ILE A 16 9.17 0.11 -1.96
CA ILE A 16 8.12 1.14 -1.92
C ILE A 16 7.28 1.11 -3.20
N ALA A 17 7.90 1.00 -4.39
CA ALA A 17 7.19 1.01 -5.66
C ALA A 17 6.22 -0.18 -5.81
N PHE A 18 6.66 -1.38 -5.42
CA PHE A 18 5.80 -2.56 -5.45
C PHE A 18 4.70 -2.51 -4.39
N GLY A 19 4.96 -1.93 -3.21
CA GLY A 19 3.92 -1.64 -2.22
C GLY A 19 2.84 -0.71 -2.79
N ALA A 20 3.26 0.41 -3.38
CA ALA A 20 2.35 1.38 -3.99
C ALA A 20 1.55 0.79 -5.17
N LEU A 21 2.18 -0.05 -6.00
CA LEU A 21 1.50 -0.77 -7.08
C LEU A 21 0.41 -1.71 -6.55
N GLY A 22 0.71 -2.48 -5.49
CA GLY A 22 -0.26 -3.35 -4.83
C GLY A 22 -1.46 -2.56 -4.28
N THR A 23 -1.20 -1.44 -3.61
CA THR A 23 -2.24 -0.52 -3.12
C THR A 23 -3.10 0.00 -4.27
N ALA A 24 -2.48 0.51 -5.35
CA ALA A 24 -3.19 1.12 -6.47
C ALA A 24 -4.14 0.13 -7.16
N ILE A 25 -3.66 -1.08 -7.44
CA ILE A 25 -4.49 -2.15 -8.04
C ILE A 25 -5.60 -2.56 -7.07
N GLY A 26 -5.27 -2.73 -5.80
CA GLY A 26 -6.20 -3.13 -4.76
C GLY A 26 -7.37 -2.15 -4.57
N PHE A 27 -7.05 -0.85 -4.44
CA PHE A 27 -8.06 0.20 -4.34
C PHE A 27 -8.85 0.38 -5.63
N GLY A 28 -8.22 0.24 -6.80
CA GLY A 28 -8.91 0.29 -8.08
C GLY A 28 -9.98 -0.79 -8.20
N LEU A 29 -9.65 -2.03 -7.81
CA LEU A 29 -10.60 -3.14 -7.83
C LEU A 29 -11.69 -2.98 -6.76
N LEU A 30 -11.31 -2.66 -5.51
CA LEU A 30 -12.25 -2.49 -4.40
C LEU A 30 -13.24 -1.35 -4.68
N GLY A 31 -12.74 -0.19 -5.12
CA GLY A 31 -13.55 0.98 -5.46
C GLY A 31 -14.46 0.72 -6.65
N GLY A 32 -13.97 0.07 -7.70
CA GLY A 32 -14.78 -0.31 -8.86
C GLY A 32 -15.96 -1.21 -8.48
N ARG A 33 -15.71 -2.25 -7.67
CA ARG A 33 -16.78 -3.17 -7.21
C ARG A 33 -17.75 -2.51 -6.23
N PHE A 34 -17.26 -1.59 -5.40
CA PHE A 34 -18.12 -0.78 -4.55
C PHE A 34 -19.11 0.06 -5.38
N LEU A 35 -18.62 0.77 -6.40
CA LEU A 35 -19.47 1.59 -7.28
C LEU A 35 -20.49 0.75 -8.04
N GLU A 36 -20.09 -0.41 -8.58
CA GLU A 36 -21.01 -1.35 -9.25
C GLU A 36 -22.11 -1.85 -8.31
N ALA A 37 -21.76 -2.21 -7.06
CA ALA A 37 -22.72 -2.71 -6.08
C ALA A 37 -23.72 -1.61 -5.65
N VAL A 38 -23.23 -0.40 -5.40
CA VAL A 38 -24.06 0.77 -5.06
C VAL A 38 -25.00 1.13 -6.21
N ALA A 39 -24.52 1.09 -7.46
CA ALA A 39 -25.35 1.37 -8.63
C ALA A 39 -26.49 0.36 -8.80
N ARG A 40 -26.29 -0.91 -8.42
CA ARG A 40 -27.32 -1.95 -8.47
C ARG A 40 -28.30 -1.89 -7.30
N GLN A 41 -27.81 -1.58 -6.10
CA GLN A 41 -28.60 -1.57 -4.88
C GLN A 41 -28.19 -0.37 -3.99
N PRO A 42 -28.79 0.81 -4.21
CA PRO A 42 -28.44 2.04 -3.50
C PRO A 42 -28.67 1.95 -1.99
N GLU A 43 -29.67 1.16 -1.58
CA GLU A 43 -30.05 0.94 -0.18
C GLU A 43 -28.91 0.33 0.66
N LEU A 44 -28.03 -0.45 0.02
CA LEU A 44 -26.89 -1.08 0.69
C LEU A 44 -25.66 -0.16 0.81
N ALA A 45 -25.68 1.03 0.22
CA ALA A 45 -24.51 1.91 0.15
C ALA A 45 -23.87 2.22 1.52
N PRO A 46 -24.63 2.55 2.59
CA PRO A 46 -24.04 2.85 3.90
C PRO A 46 -23.35 1.63 4.53
N GLN A 47 -23.94 0.44 4.35
CA GLN A 47 -23.38 -0.81 4.85
C GLN A 47 -22.11 -1.21 4.09
N LEU A 48 -22.13 -1.06 2.76
CA LEU A 48 -20.99 -1.37 1.90
C LEU A 48 -19.83 -0.39 2.12
N GLN A 49 -20.11 0.90 2.38
CA GLN A 49 -19.07 1.89 2.65
C GLN A 49 -18.28 1.56 3.93
N THR A 50 -18.98 1.14 4.99
CA THR A 50 -18.33 0.74 6.25
C THR A 50 -17.40 -0.46 6.03
N ARG A 51 -17.88 -1.49 5.31
CA ARG A 51 -17.07 -2.68 4.97
C ARG A 51 -15.91 -2.33 4.06
N MET A 52 -16.12 -1.42 3.10
CA MET A 52 -15.07 -0.92 2.20
C MET A 52 -13.94 -0.27 2.98
N PHE A 53 -14.23 0.62 3.95
CA PHE A 53 -13.18 1.24 4.76
C PHE A 53 -12.39 0.24 5.60
N LEU A 54 -13.07 -0.78 6.14
CA LEU A 54 -12.42 -1.82 6.94
C LEU A 54 -11.43 -2.62 6.09
N ILE A 55 -11.86 -3.02 4.88
CA ILE A 55 -11.00 -3.73 3.92
C ILE A 55 -9.91 -2.81 3.36
N ALA A 56 -10.23 -1.55 3.06
CA ALA A 56 -9.27 -0.55 2.59
C ALA A 56 -8.13 -0.33 3.60
N GLY A 57 -8.44 -0.24 4.89
CA GLY A 57 -7.43 -0.13 5.94
C GLY A 57 -6.53 -1.37 6.01
N LEU A 58 -7.11 -2.57 5.88
CA LEU A 58 -6.33 -3.81 5.86
C LEU A 58 -5.46 -3.91 4.58
N LEU A 59 -5.99 -3.44 3.45
CA LEU A 59 -5.31 -3.42 2.17
C LEU A 59 -4.09 -2.49 2.19
N ASP A 60 -4.19 -1.34 2.84
CA ASP A 60 -3.11 -0.36 2.92
C ASP A 60 -2.07 -0.69 4.01
N ALA A 61 -2.44 -1.49 5.02
CA ALA A 61 -1.54 -1.87 6.11
C ALA A 61 -0.28 -2.58 5.62
N VAL A 62 -0.39 -3.53 4.68
CA VAL A 62 0.74 -4.31 4.18
C VAL A 62 1.75 -3.44 3.38
N PRO A 63 1.31 -2.63 2.39
CA PRO A 63 2.16 -1.63 1.73
C PRO A 63 2.83 -0.66 2.69
N MET A 64 2.11 -0.18 3.71
CA MET A 64 2.65 0.78 4.68
C MET A 64 3.74 0.17 5.58
N ILE A 65 3.65 -1.11 5.91
CA ILE A 65 4.77 -1.83 6.56
C ILE A 65 5.98 -1.82 5.64
N GLY A 66 5.79 -2.05 4.35
CA GLY A 66 6.85 -1.92 3.35
C GLY A 66 7.46 -0.52 3.36
N VAL A 67 6.66 0.53 3.25
CA VAL A 67 7.15 1.92 3.32
C VAL A 67 7.96 2.17 4.59
N GLY A 68 7.49 1.69 5.75
CA GLY A 68 8.21 1.79 7.02
C GLY A 68 9.60 1.15 6.97
N ILE A 69 9.71 -0.05 6.39
CA ILE A 69 11.00 -0.75 6.21
C ILE A 69 11.90 0.00 5.22
N GLY A 70 11.35 0.49 4.11
CA GLY A 70 12.10 1.27 3.12
C GLY A 70 12.67 2.56 3.70
N LEU A 71 11.87 3.28 4.50
CA LEU A 71 12.34 4.47 5.21
C LEU A 71 13.39 4.12 6.28
N PHE A 72 13.23 3.01 7.00
CA PHE A 72 14.23 2.52 7.94
C PHE A 72 15.57 2.25 7.23
N PHE A 73 15.56 1.61 6.06
CA PHE A 73 16.77 1.37 5.27
C PHE A 73 17.43 2.65 4.75
N ILE A 74 16.65 3.69 4.44
CA ILE A 74 17.19 4.97 3.95
C ILE A 74 17.77 5.81 5.09
N PHE A 75 17.07 5.92 6.22
CA PHE A 75 17.41 6.87 7.27
C PHE A 75 18.12 6.25 8.49
N ALA A 76 17.94 4.95 8.74
CA ALA A 76 18.48 4.23 9.88
C ALA A 76 19.07 2.87 9.45
N ASN A 77 19.88 2.93 8.38
CA ASN A 77 20.38 1.76 7.68
C ASN A 77 21.23 0.84 8.60
N PRO A 78 20.81 -0.42 8.86
CA PRO A 78 21.55 -1.33 9.73
C PRO A 78 22.83 -1.89 9.07
N PHE A 79 23.00 -1.71 7.76
CA PHE A 79 24.15 -2.20 6.99
C PHE A 79 25.28 -1.18 6.88
N VAL A 80 25.04 0.03 7.38
CA VAL A 80 25.98 1.14 7.38
C VAL A 80 26.24 1.50 8.82
N GLY A 81 27.07 0.69 9.48
CA GLY A 81 27.70 0.96 10.77
C GLY A 81 29.18 1.19 10.58
#